data_AF-A0A484D7D5-F1
#
_entry.id   AF-A0A484D7D5-F1
#
_cell.length_a   1.000
_cell.length_b   1.000
_cell.length_c   1.000
_cell.angle_alpha   90.00
_cell.angle_beta   90.00
_cell.angle_gamma   90.00
#
_symmetry.space_group_name_H-M   'P 1'
#
loop_
_entity.id
_entity.type
_entity.pdbx_description
1 polymer ?
#
loop_
_entity_poly.entity_id
_entity_poly.type
_entity_poly.pdbx_seq_one_letter_code
_entity_poly.pdbx_strand_id
1 'polypeptide(L)'
;MQSLIGNDQGVMHGVMYQHSTLKEVLATVRAFLTEFQTEAVLIRIQPESFEKNTVNQMVQSLIGNDQHVWVTSGMPNMGQVRGKIVFLQKSTFTLGIPLIDTDGKGQTKVTNVKDKDNRIIKQLNQATEACGGDNEVLTYTSGTGFGTFWGMFLTPKRVAEKVNPWFNQYLRQFYPNQPRPCFGIIAMDFPGIDLIQTVINLNW
;
A
#
# COMPACT_ATOMS: atom_id res chain seq x y z
N MET A 1 6.17 -1.72 -4.55
CA MET A 1 6.47 -0.75 -5.64
C MET A 1 5.56 0.46 -5.48
N GLN A 2 6.10 1.68 -5.34
CA GLN A 2 5.29 2.91 -5.21
C GLN A 2 5.13 3.55 -6.60
N SER A 3 3.89 3.89 -6.96
CA SER A 3 3.62 4.74 -8.11
C SER A 3 3.34 6.15 -7.64
N LEU A 4 3.89 7.13 -8.35
CA LEU A 4 3.83 8.57 -8.06
C LEU A 4 2.94 9.26 -9.10
N ILE A 5 2.45 10.47 -8.82
CA ILE A 5 1.69 11.26 -9.81
C ILE A 5 2.57 12.40 -10.31
N GLY A 6 2.77 12.49 -11.64
CA GLY A 6 3.51 13.56 -12.32
C GLY A 6 2.62 14.58 -13.05
N ASN A 7 3.24 15.65 -13.56
CA ASN A 7 2.62 16.90 -14.05
C ASN A 7 1.43 16.77 -15.03
N ASP A 8 1.30 15.65 -15.75
CA ASP A 8 0.18 15.39 -16.67
C ASP A 8 -0.87 14.40 -16.09
N GLN A 9 -0.98 14.31 -14.76
CA GLN A 9 -1.82 13.31 -14.05
C GLN A 9 -1.40 11.86 -14.31
N GLY A 10 -0.18 11.68 -14.83
CA GLY A 10 0.35 10.39 -15.19
C GLY A 10 0.82 9.60 -13.98
N VAL A 11 0.54 8.30 -13.97
CA VAL A 11 1.08 7.35 -13.01
C VAL A 11 2.55 7.12 -13.36
N MET A 12 3.44 7.39 -12.41
CA MET A 12 4.89 7.36 -12.57
C MET A 12 5.51 6.29 -11.67
N HIS A 13 6.64 5.72 -12.06
CA HIS A 13 7.50 4.90 -11.23
C HIS A 13 8.89 5.53 -11.16
N GLY A 14 9.12 6.33 -10.11
CA GLY A 14 10.20 7.33 -10.16
C GLY A 14 10.00 8.22 -11.38
N VAL A 15 11.03 8.37 -12.21
CA VAL A 15 10.96 9.21 -13.43
C VAL A 15 10.22 8.56 -14.62
N MET A 16 9.74 7.31 -14.50
CA MET A 16 9.17 6.56 -15.62
C MET A 16 7.65 6.62 -15.64
N TYR A 17 7.07 7.12 -16.73
CA TYR A 17 5.63 7.06 -16.95
C TYR A 17 5.14 5.62 -17.16
N GLN A 18 4.10 5.21 -16.43
CA GLN A 18 3.50 3.88 -16.50
C GLN A 18 2.37 3.76 -17.53
N HIS A 19 2.26 4.70 -18.48
CA HIS A 19 1.24 4.69 -19.53
C HIS A 19 -0.21 4.65 -19.02
N SER A 20 -0.46 5.23 -17.83
CA SER A 20 -1.82 5.39 -17.33
C SER A 20 -1.98 6.69 -16.55
N THR A 21 -3.21 7.18 -16.42
CA THR A 21 -3.53 8.38 -15.62
C THR A 21 -4.27 8.02 -14.34
N LEU A 22 -4.24 8.90 -13.33
CA LEU A 22 -5.06 8.71 -12.11
C LEU A 22 -6.55 8.52 -12.46
N LYS A 23 -7.05 9.23 -13.48
CA LYS A 23 -8.43 9.12 -13.95
C LYS A 23 -8.76 7.69 -14.42
N GLU A 24 -7.87 7.06 -15.19
CA GLU A 24 -8.05 5.69 -15.67
C GLU A 24 -7.99 4.66 -14.54
N VAL A 25 -7.08 4.85 -13.57
CA VAL A 25 -7.02 4.02 -12.37
C VAL A 25 -8.34 4.10 -11.59
N LEU A 26 -8.84 5.32 -11.35
CA LEU A 26 -10.13 5.52 -10.66
C LEU A 26 -11.29 4.90 -11.45
N ALA A 27 -11.30 5.01 -12.78
CA ALA A 27 -12.33 4.38 -13.61
C ALA A 27 -12.31 2.85 -13.53
N THR A 28 -11.11 2.25 -13.58
CA THR A 28 -10.92 0.80 -13.44
C THR A 28 -11.40 0.29 -12.08
N VAL A 29 -11.04 0.99 -11.01
CA VAL A 29 -11.45 0.62 -9.66
C VAL A 29 -12.96 0.79 -9.46
N ARG A 30 -13.58 1.84 -10.04
CA ARG A 30 -15.04 2.01 -10.04
C ARG A 30 -15.75 0.85 -10.73
N ALA A 31 -15.23 0.39 -11.87
CA ALA A 31 -15.79 -0.77 -12.57
C ALA A 31 -15.73 -2.03 -11.69
N PHE A 32 -14.58 -2.29 -11.06
CA PHE A 32 -14.43 -3.40 -10.10
C PHE A 32 -15.41 -3.30 -8.94
N LEU A 33 -15.54 -2.14 -8.29
CA LEU A 33 -16.45 -1.95 -7.15
C LEU A 33 -17.93 -2.00 -7.54
N THR A 34 -18.26 -1.77 -8.81
CA THR A 34 -19.64 -1.94 -9.32
C THR A 34 -20.02 -3.42 -9.40
N GLU A 35 -19.06 -4.28 -9.77
CA GLU A 35 -19.23 -5.74 -9.81
C GLU A 35 -19.14 -6.36 -8.41
N PHE A 36 -18.22 -5.88 -7.58
CA PHE A 36 -17.93 -6.40 -6.23
C PHE A 36 -18.27 -5.38 -5.14
N GLN A 37 -19.56 -5.09 -4.96
CA GLN A 37 -20.06 -4.03 -4.07
C GLN A 37 -19.77 -4.25 -2.58
N THR A 38 -19.39 -5.46 -2.18
CA THR A 38 -18.99 -5.79 -0.79
C THR A 38 -17.54 -5.46 -0.50
N GLU A 39 -16.76 -5.10 -1.52
CA GLU A 39 -15.34 -4.77 -1.39
C GLU A 39 -15.14 -3.27 -1.19
N ALA A 40 -13.97 -2.90 -0.68
CA ALA A 40 -13.48 -1.54 -0.65
C ALA A 40 -12.04 -1.54 -1.17
N VAL A 41 -11.65 -0.49 -1.90
CA VAL A 41 -10.30 -0.40 -2.46
C VAL A 41 -9.57 0.79 -1.87
N LEU A 42 -8.48 0.52 -1.16
CA LEU A 42 -7.58 1.54 -0.67
C LEU A 42 -6.66 2.04 -1.79
N ILE A 43 -6.58 3.36 -1.99
CA ILE A 43 -5.66 3.98 -2.95
C ILE A 43 -4.78 4.97 -2.21
N ARG A 44 -3.47 4.72 -2.23
CA ARG A 44 -2.48 5.70 -1.77
C ARG A 44 -2.06 6.59 -2.93
N ILE A 45 -2.11 7.90 -2.70
CA ILE A 45 -1.59 8.90 -3.63
C ILE A 45 -0.29 9.48 -3.06
N GLN A 46 0.77 9.44 -3.86
CA GLN A 46 2.07 9.97 -3.50
C GLN A 46 2.52 10.98 -4.58
N PRO A 47 2.51 12.30 -4.30
CA PRO A 47 2.89 13.31 -5.28
C PRO A 47 4.41 13.32 -5.53
N GLU A 48 4.82 13.55 -6.78
CA GLU A 48 6.21 13.93 -7.10
C GLU A 48 6.50 15.40 -6.76
N SER A 49 7.78 15.74 -6.60
CA SER A 49 8.28 16.88 -5.81
C SER A 49 7.70 18.26 -6.10
N PHE A 50 7.13 18.51 -7.29
CA PHE A 50 6.71 19.83 -7.74
C PHE A 50 5.21 20.12 -7.56
N GLU A 51 4.36 19.11 -7.34
CA GLU A 51 2.90 19.27 -7.25
C GLU A 51 2.32 19.05 -5.86
N LYS A 52 3.20 19.02 -4.84
CA LYS A 52 2.81 18.73 -3.46
C LYS A 52 1.68 19.62 -2.94
N ASN A 53 1.62 20.89 -3.37
CA ASN A 53 0.62 21.83 -2.86
C ASN A 53 -0.70 21.81 -3.64
N THR A 54 -0.74 21.17 -4.81
CA THR A 54 -1.93 21.14 -5.70
C THR A 54 -2.57 19.76 -5.80
N VAL A 55 -1.90 18.70 -5.33
CA VAL A 55 -2.39 17.31 -5.42
C VAL A 55 -3.80 17.12 -4.86
N ASN A 56 -4.14 17.76 -3.73
CA ASN A 56 -5.49 17.65 -3.16
C ASN A 56 -6.54 18.26 -4.09
N GLN A 57 -6.27 19.43 -4.65
CA GLN A 57 -7.18 20.13 -5.57
C GLN A 57 -7.35 19.35 -6.88
N MET A 58 -6.25 18.81 -7.41
CA MET A 58 -6.27 17.95 -8.60
C MET A 58 -7.15 16.72 -8.35
N VAL A 59 -6.92 15.98 -7.26
CA VAL A 59 -7.70 14.78 -6.93
C VAL A 59 -9.17 15.13 -6.68
N GLN A 60 -9.44 16.21 -5.94
CA GLN A 60 -10.81 16.72 -5.72
C GLN A 60 -11.52 17.05 -7.04
N SER A 61 -10.82 17.67 -8.01
CA SER A 61 -11.40 17.98 -9.31
C SER A 61 -11.76 16.72 -10.12
N LEU A 62 -11.00 15.63 -9.95
CA LEU A 62 -11.23 14.36 -10.63
C LEU A 62 -12.39 13.56 -10.03
N ILE A 63 -12.58 13.64 -8.71
CA ILE A 63 -13.67 12.91 -8.02
C ILE A 63 -14.95 13.74 -7.90
N GLY A 64 -14.86 15.08 -7.92
CA GLY A 64 -16.00 15.96 -7.68
C GLY A 64 -16.68 15.66 -6.34
N ASN A 65 -18.01 15.50 -6.37
CA ASN A 65 -18.84 15.13 -5.20
C ASN A 65 -19.22 13.64 -5.18
N ASP A 66 -18.40 12.77 -5.78
CA ASP A 66 -18.66 11.34 -5.88
C ASP A 66 -18.78 10.68 -4.50
N GLN A 67 -19.99 10.23 -4.16
CA GLN A 67 -20.30 9.57 -2.88
C GLN A 67 -19.67 8.17 -2.76
N HIS A 68 -19.14 7.63 -3.86
CA HIS A 68 -18.40 6.36 -3.89
C HIS A 68 -16.90 6.55 -3.62
N VAL A 69 -16.49 7.74 -3.16
CA VAL A 69 -15.12 8.00 -2.71
C VAL A 69 -15.14 8.49 -1.26
N TRP A 70 -14.40 7.79 -0.40
CA TRP A 70 -14.18 8.18 0.99
C TRP A 70 -12.97 9.11 1.09
N VAL A 71 -13.23 10.35 1.47
CA VAL A 71 -12.21 11.41 1.62
C VAL A 71 -12.06 11.90 3.07
N THR A 72 -12.85 11.37 4.00
CA THR A 72 -12.85 11.79 5.41
C THR A 72 -11.66 11.19 6.15
N SER A 73 -11.04 11.98 7.04
CA SER A 73 -9.86 11.54 7.82
C SER A 73 -10.15 10.61 9.01
N GLY A 74 -11.42 10.38 9.35
CA GLY A 74 -11.77 9.41 10.39
C GLY A 74 -11.68 7.98 9.90
N MET A 75 -11.28 7.06 10.79
CA MET A 75 -11.23 5.62 10.50
C MET A 75 -12.66 5.10 10.23
N PRO A 76 -12.99 4.65 9.01
CA PRO A 76 -14.30 4.13 8.70
C PRO A 76 -14.45 2.69 9.19
N ASN A 77 -15.69 2.26 9.39
CA ASN A 77 -16.01 0.84 9.42
C ASN A 77 -16.36 0.31 8.01
N MET A 78 -16.31 -1.00 7.82
CA MET A 78 -16.63 -1.62 6.52
C MET A 78 -18.04 -1.27 6.01
N GLY A 79 -19.02 -1.06 6.88
CA GLY A 79 -20.37 -0.63 6.47
C GLY A 79 -20.39 0.73 5.78
N GLN A 80 -19.44 1.62 6.07
CA GLN A 80 -19.33 2.95 5.47
C GLN A 80 -18.60 2.97 4.12
N VAL A 81 -17.68 2.01 3.89
CA VAL A 81 -16.75 2.01 2.75
C VAL A 81 -16.95 0.89 1.73
N ARG A 82 -17.85 -0.06 1.98
CA ARG A 82 -18.28 -1.03 0.95
C ARG A 82 -18.74 -0.32 -0.32
N GLY A 83 -18.24 -0.77 -1.47
CA GLY A 83 -18.47 -0.18 -2.78
C GLY A 83 -17.74 1.15 -3.02
N LYS A 84 -16.78 1.53 -2.16
CA LYS A 84 -16.07 2.81 -2.25
C LYS A 84 -14.58 2.68 -2.45
N ILE A 85 -14.04 3.68 -3.13
CA ILE A 85 -12.62 4.00 -3.13
C ILE A 85 -12.31 4.72 -1.82
N VAL A 86 -11.25 4.32 -1.13
CA VAL A 86 -10.81 4.95 0.11
C VAL A 86 -9.40 5.46 -0.08
N PHE A 87 -9.22 6.77 0.02
CA PHE A 87 -7.88 7.33 -0.10
C PHE A 87 -7.07 7.15 1.19
N LEU A 88 -5.74 7.07 1.04
CA LEU A 88 -4.80 7.05 2.15
C LEU A 88 -4.00 8.35 2.15
N GLN A 89 -4.16 9.15 3.21
CA GLN A 89 -3.49 10.44 3.35
C GLN A 89 -2.10 10.31 3.98
N LYS A 90 -1.12 10.98 3.37
CA LYS A 90 0.24 11.11 3.88
C LYS A 90 0.89 12.37 3.34
N SER A 91 1.67 13.04 4.18
CA SER A 91 2.46 14.22 3.81
C SER A 91 1.56 15.36 3.33
N THR A 92 1.59 15.69 2.04
CA THR A 92 0.84 16.82 1.48
C THR A 92 -0.51 16.43 0.88
N PHE A 93 -0.75 15.13 0.71
CA PHE A 93 -2.05 14.61 0.34
C PHE A 93 -2.85 14.33 1.63
N THR A 94 -4.03 14.94 1.77
CA THR A 94 -4.81 15.01 3.02
C THR A 94 -6.26 14.51 2.87
N LEU A 95 -6.51 13.63 1.91
CA LEU A 95 -7.84 13.03 1.70
C LEU A 95 -7.84 11.56 2.13
N GLY A 96 -8.87 11.16 2.85
CA GLY A 96 -9.08 9.78 3.31
C GLY A 96 -8.32 9.44 4.59
N ILE A 97 -8.01 8.17 4.82
CA ILE A 97 -7.56 7.66 6.12
C ILE A 97 -6.07 8.00 6.36
N PRO A 98 -5.71 8.51 7.55
CA PRO A 98 -4.32 8.70 7.96
C PRO A 98 -3.47 7.43 7.82
N LEU A 99 -2.32 7.56 7.15
CA LEU A 99 -1.39 6.46 6.90
C LEU A 99 -0.07 6.66 7.65
N ILE A 100 0.24 5.72 8.55
CA ILE A 100 1.57 5.54 9.14
C ILE A 100 2.38 4.67 8.17
N ASP A 101 3.23 5.34 7.40
CA ASP A 101 4.16 4.67 6.50
C ASP A 101 5.45 4.32 7.26
N THR A 102 5.67 3.02 7.44
CA THR A 102 6.82 2.52 8.18
C THR A 102 8.13 2.56 7.37
N ASP A 103 8.07 2.88 6.07
CA ASP A 103 9.24 3.15 5.23
C ASP A 103 9.80 4.54 5.58
N GLY A 104 10.70 4.59 6.56
CA GLY A 104 11.60 5.73 6.75
C GLY A 104 12.46 5.95 5.49
N LYS A 105 13.24 7.05 5.42
CA LYS A 105 14.10 7.35 4.25
C LYS A 105 15.06 6.17 3.95
N GLY A 106 14.71 5.31 2.99
CA GLY A 106 15.57 4.26 2.44
C GLY A 106 15.32 2.81 2.87
N GLN A 107 14.18 2.42 3.46
CA GLN A 107 13.96 1.01 3.87
C GLN A 107 13.53 0.08 2.72
N THR A 108 13.15 0.64 1.57
CA THR A 108 13.04 -0.10 0.30
C THR A 108 14.40 -0.49 -0.27
N LYS A 109 15.53 0.07 0.21
CA LYS A 109 16.88 -0.38 -0.18
C LYS A 109 17.27 -1.66 0.55
N VAL A 110 17.58 -2.70 -0.21
CA VAL A 110 17.92 -4.04 0.29
C VAL A 110 19.39 -4.33 -0.02
N THR A 111 20.24 -4.30 1.01
CA THR A 111 21.63 -4.79 0.94
C THR A 111 21.72 -6.27 1.28
N ASN A 112 20.88 -6.73 2.20
CA ASN A 112 20.78 -8.11 2.66
C ASN A 112 19.30 -8.47 2.88
N VAL A 113 18.88 -9.63 2.40
CA VAL A 113 17.49 -10.12 2.53
C VAL A 113 17.13 -10.42 3.98
N LYS A 114 18.06 -10.97 4.79
CA LYS A 114 17.78 -11.27 6.20
C LYS A 114 17.52 -10.01 7.03
N ASP A 115 18.21 -8.91 6.71
CA ASP A 115 17.95 -7.62 7.35
C ASP A 115 16.57 -7.08 6.95
N LYS A 116 16.12 -7.36 5.72
CA LYS A 116 14.78 -7.03 5.25
C LYS A 116 13.72 -7.84 5.99
N ASP A 117 13.93 -9.13 6.20
CA ASP A 117 13.04 -9.99 6.98
C ASP A 117 12.83 -9.45 8.41
N ASN A 118 13.93 -9.08 9.09
CA ASN A 118 13.87 -8.46 10.43
C ASN A 118 13.13 -7.12 10.43
N ARG A 119 13.31 -6.30 9.39
CA ARG A 119 12.56 -5.05 9.24
C ARG A 119 11.07 -5.30 9.04
N ILE A 120 10.70 -6.29 8.22
CA ILE A 120 9.30 -6.67 8.01
C ILE A 120 8.67 -7.07 9.35
N ILE A 121 9.33 -7.91 10.16
CA ILE A 121 8.84 -8.30 11.49
C ILE A 121 8.61 -7.06 12.36
N LYS A 122 9.56 -6.12 12.38
CA LYS A 122 9.42 -4.88 13.15
C LYS A 122 8.22 -4.04 12.69
N GLN A 123 8.03 -3.89 11.38
CA GLN A 123 6.91 -3.14 10.81
C GLN A 123 5.55 -3.80 11.12
N LEU A 124 5.49 -5.14 11.05
CA LEU A 124 4.29 -5.89 11.43
C LEU A 124 3.95 -5.73 12.92
N ASN A 125 4.95 -5.77 13.80
CA ASN A 125 4.73 -5.55 15.23
C ASN A 125 4.19 -4.13 15.49
N GLN A 126 4.72 -3.12 14.80
CA GLN A 126 4.19 -1.75 14.87
C GLN A 126 2.72 -1.67 14.41
N ALA A 127 2.35 -2.41 13.36
CA ALA A 127 0.97 -2.48 12.91
C ALA A 127 0.05 -3.15 13.95
N THR A 128 0.53 -4.20 14.61
CA THR A 128 -0.21 -4.87 15.68
C THR A 128 -0.40 -3.98 16.90
N GLU A 129 0.62 -3.23 17.30
CA GLU A 129 0.55 -2.27 18.41
C GLU A 129 -0.38 -1.09 18.13
N ALA A 130 -0.45 -0.63 16.87
CA ALA A 130 -1.30 0.47 16.45
C ALA A 130 -2.74 0.07 16.12
N CYS A 131 -3.05 -1.24 16.14
CA CYS A 131 -4.35 -1.72 15.71
C CYS A 131 -5.49 -1.17 16.57
N GLY A 132 -6.59 -0.78 15.92
CA GLY A 132 -7.72 -0.12 16.57
C GLY A 132 -7.51 1.38 16.82
N GLY A 133 -6.38 1.95 16.41
CA GLY A 133 -6.16 3.39 16.41
C GLY A 133 -6.78 4.11 15.20
N ASP A 134 -6.54 5.42 15.12
CA ASP A 134 -7.10 6.29 14.08
C ASP A 134 -6.29 6.33 12.77
N ASN A 135 -5.34 5.41 12.60
CA ASN A 135 -4.43 5.39 11.44
C ASN A 135 -4.20 3.97 10.93
N GLU A 136 -4.05 3.83 9.62
CA GLU A 136 -3.59 2.59 9.00
C GLU A 136 -2.06 2.51 9.01
N VAL A 137 -1.52 1.31 9.24
CA VAL A 137 -0.07 1.08 9.21
C VAL A 137 0.31 0.32 7.94
N LEU A 138 1.27 0.86 7.19
CA LEU A 138 1.75 0.26 5.96
C LEU A 138 3.10 -0.44 6.17
N THR A 139 3.14 -1.74 5.91
CA THR A 139 4.34 -2.59 5.89
C THR A 139 4.75 -2.88 4.44
N TYR A 140 6.07 -2.89 4.15
CA TYR A 140 6.57 -3.24 2.82
C TYR A 140 7.41 -4.51 2.87
N THR A 141 6.95 -5.52 2.14
CA THR A 141 7.80 -6.66 1.79
C THR A 141 8.58 -6.39 0.51
N SER A 142 8.09 -5.46 -0.33
CA SER A 142 8.80 -4.96 -1.52
C SER A 142 10.14 -4.28 -1.20
N GLY A 143 11.05 -4.28 -2.17
CA GLY A 143 12.35 -3.62 -2.05
C GLY A 143 13.26 -3.86 -3.24
N THR A 144 14.35 -3.10 -3.33
CA THR A 144 15.39 -3.23 -4.35
C THR A 144 16.76 -2.98 -3.74
N GLY A 145 17.78 -3.71 -4.17
CA GLY A 145 19.16 -3.37 -3.84
C GLY A 145 19.81 -2.39 -4.82
N PHE A 146 19.08 -1.93 -5.84
CA PHE A 146 19.55 -0.93 -6.80
C PHE A 146 19.94 0.37 -6.06
N GLY A 147 21.09 0.94 -6.38
CA GLY A 147 21.65 2.09 -5.67
C GLY A 147 22.29 1.76 -4.31
N THR A 148 22.66 0.48 -4.08
CA THR A 148 23.54 0.04 -2.98
C THR A 148 24.74 -0.73 -3.56
N PHE A 149 25.93 -0.56 -2.97
CA PHE A 149 27.16 -1.21 -3.46
C PHE A 149 27.06 -2.75 -3.41
N TRP A 150 26.46 -3.29 -2.35
CA TRP A 150 26.36 -4.73 -2.09
C TRP A 150 25.08 -5.39 -2.63
N GLY A 151 24.02 -4.61 -2.93
CA GLY A 151 22.71 -5.10 -3.38
C GLY A 151 22.43 -4.88 -4.85
N MET A 152 23.41 -4.44 -5.65
CA MET A 152 23.22 -4.04 -7.05
C MET A 152 22.51 -5.09 -7.92
N PHE A 153 22.64 -6.37 -7.58
CA PHE A 153 22.00 -7.49 -8.29
C PHE A 153 20.63 -7.90 -7.75
N LEU A 154 20.14 -7.27 -6.67
CA LEU A 154 18.84 -7.51 -6.07
C LEU A 154 17.78 -6.61 -6.74
N THR A 155 17.32 -7.03 -7.92
CA THR A 155 16.15 -6.44 -8.57
C THR A 155 14.88 -6.65 -7.72
N PRO A 156 13.82 -5.84 -7.87
CA PRO A 156 12.56 -6.04 -7.14
C PRO A 156 12.03 -7.48 -7.25
N LYS A 157 12.10 -8.06 -8.45
CA LYS A 157 11.72 -9.46 -8.68
C LYS A 157 12.57 -10.44 -7.85
N ARG A 158 13.91 -10.28 -7.83
CA ARG A 158 14.80 -11.16 -7.06
C ARG A 158 14.64 -11.01 -5.55
N VAL A 159 14.26 -9.81 -5.08
CA VAL A 159 13.90 -9.60 -3.67
C VAL A 159 12.59 -10.35 -3.37
N ALA A 160 11.55 -10.17 -4.21
CA ALA A 160 10.26 -10.84 -4.05
C ALA A 160 10.37 -12.38 -4.08
N GLU A 161 11.20 -12.95 -4.97
CA GLU A 161 11.47 -14.39 -5.07
C GLU A 161 12.04 -14.98 -3.77
N LYS A 162 12.69 -14.16 -2.93
CA LYS A 162 13.25 -14.59 -1.63
C LYS A 162 12.33 -14.24 -0.47
N VAL A 163 11.80 -13.02 -0.46
CA VAL A 163 10.98 -12.49 0.64
C VAL A 163 9.59 -13.13 0.65
N ASN A 164 8.92 -13.31 -0.50
CA ASN A 164 7.53 -13.79 -0.53
C ASN A 164 7.38 -15.22 0.05
N PRO A 165 8.24 -16.21 -0.29
CA PRO A 165 8.15 -17.54 0.32
C PRO A 165 8.40 -17.54 1.82
N TRP A 166 9.43 -16.83 2.28
CA TRP A 166 9.72 -16.68 3.70
C TRP A 166 8.56 -16.00 4.44
N PHE A 167 8.02 -14.93 3.86
CA PHE A 167 6.92 -14.17 4.45
C PHE A 167 5.64 -15.00 4.54
N ASN A 168 5.33 -15.80 3.52
CA ASN A 168 4.22 -16.74 3.56
C ASN A 168 4.37 -17.76 4.71
N GLN A 169 5.58 -18.32 4.89
CA GLN A 169 5.87 -19.22 6.01
C GLN A 169 5.71 -18.51 7.36
N TYR A 170 6.21 -17.29 7.48
CA TYR A 170 6.08 -16.47 8.68
C TYR A 170 4.61 -16.20 9.03
N LEU A 171 3.79 -15.80 8.05
CA LEU A 171 2.37 -15.52 8.29
C LEU A 171 1.58 -16.78 8.71
N ARG A 172 1.92 -17.95 8.16
CA ARG A 172 1.24 -19.21 8.48
C ARG A 172 1.37 -19.65 9.93
N GLN A 173 2.37 -19.15 10.67
CA GLN A 173 2.53 -19.46 12.09
C GLN A 173 1.40 -18.89 12.96
N PHE A 174 0.66 -17.89 12.46
CA PHE A 174 -0.47 -17.27 13.16
C PHE A 174 -1.82 -17.92 12.82
N TYR A 175 -1.82 -19.04 12.09
CA TYR A 175 -3.01 -19.81 11.74
C TYR A 175 -2.85 -21.28 12.20
N PRO A 176 -3.86 -21.93 12.80
CA PRO A 176 -5.22 -21.45 13.04
C PRO A 176 -5.43 -20.72 14.39
N ASN A 177 -4.38 -20.64 15.23
CA ASN A 177 -4.48 -20.20 16.63
C ASN A 177 -4.93 -18.73 16.78
N GLN A 178 -5.63 -18.44 17.88
CA GLN A 178 -6.15 -17.11 18.24
C GLN A 178 -5.51 -16.61 19.55
N PRO A 179 -5.43 -15.28 19.77
CA PRO A 179 -5.85 -14.20 18.88
C PRO A 179 -4.86 -13.97 17.73
N ARG A 180 -5.36 -13.63 16.54
CA ARG A 180 -4.52 -13.31 15.40
C ARG A 180 -4.05 -11.85 15.44
N PRO A 181 -2.78 -11.58 15.10
CA PRO A 181 -2.25 -10.23 15.03
C PRO A 181 -2.90 -9.43 13.89
N CYS A 182 -3.00 -8.13 14.11
CA CYS A 182 -3.48 -7.16 13.13
C CYS A 182 -2.26 -6.58 12.41
N PHE A 183 -2.13 -6.87 11.12
CA PHE A 183 -0.94 -6.51 10.35
C PHE A 183 -1.09 -5.24 9.50
N GLY A 184 -2.25 -4.57 9.59
CA GLY A 184 -2.55 -3.39 8.78
C GLY A 184 -2.43 -3.70 7.28
N ILE A 185 -1.88 -2.75 6.53
CA ILE A 185 -1.71 -2.85 5.09
C ILE A 185 -0.34 -3.45 4.78
N ILE A 186 -0.31 -4.50 3.95
CA ILE A 186 0.93 -5.13 3.49
C ILE A 186 1.10 -4.87 1.98
N ALA A 187 2.09 -4.06 1.61
CA ALA A 187 2.47 -3.81 0.22
C ALA A 187 3.59 -4.75 -0.26
N MET A 188 3.30 -5.51 -1.32
CA MET A 188 4.14 -6.57 -1.85
C MET A 188 4.51 -6.34 -3.33
N ASP A 189 5.64 -6.86 -3.77
CA ASP A 189 5.99 -6.98 -5.19
C ASP A 189 5.78 -8.43 -5.64
N PHE A 190 5.10 -8.61 -6.78
CA PHE A 190 4.83 -9.94 -7.39
C PHE A 190 4.27 -11.00 -6.41
N PRO A 191 3.24 -10.69 -5.60
CA PRO A 191 2.66 -11.69 -4.72
C PRO A 191 2.02 -12.83 -5.52
N GLY A 192 2.34 -14.08 -5.15
CA GLY A 192 1.65 -15.26 -5.67
C GLY A 192 0.31 -15.49 -4.97
N ILE A 193 -0.58 -16.26 -5.62
CA ILE A 193 -1.93 -16.55 -5.12
C ILE A 193 -1.90 -17.14 -3.70
N ASP A 194 -0.98 -18.05 -3.41
CA ASP A 194 -0.87 -18.67 -2.08
C ASP A 194 -0.59 -17.66 -0.97
N LEU A 195 0.27 -16.67 -1.23
CA LEU A 195 0.59 -15.64 -0.25
C LEU A 195 -0.59 -14.67 -0.07
N ILE A 196 -1.28 -14.31 -1.15
CA ILE A 196 -2.49 -13.50 -1.10
C ILE A 196 -3.55 -14.20 -0.24
N GLN A 197 -3.79 -15.49 -0.47
CA GLN A 197 -4.76 -16.27 0.29
C GLN A 197 -4.37 -16.38 1.76
N THR A 198 -3.08 -16.54 2.06
CA THR A 198 -2.58 -16.55 3.44
C THR A 198 -2.87 -15.22 4.15
N VAL A 199 -2.67 -14.07 3.49
CA VAL A 199 -3.01 -12.77 4.06
C VAL A 199 -4.52 -12.64 4.29
N ILE A 200 -5.36 -13.04 3.33
CA ILE A 200 -6.83 -13.00 3.46
C ILE A 200 -7.29 -13.83 4.66
N ASN A 201 -6.78 -15.08 4.78
CA ASN A 201 -7.20 -16.03 5.81
C ASN A 201 -6.77 -15.66 7.24
N LEU A 202 -5.90 -14.66 7.41
CA LEU A 202 -5.55 -14.14 8.74
C LEU A 202 -6.66 -13.26 9.33
N ASN A 203 -7.47 -12.63 8.49
CA ASN A 203 -8.61 -11.82 8.93
C ASN A 203 -9.73 -12.73 9.45
N TRP A 204 -10.47 -12.25 10.45
CA TRP A 204 -11.55 -12.96 11.13
C TRP A 204 -12.78 -12.07 11.29
#